data_AF-A0A846B925-F1
#
_entry.id   AF-A0A846B925-F1
#
_cell.length_a   1.000
_cell.length_b   1.000
_cell.length_c   1.000
_cell.angle_alpha   90.00
_cell.angle_beta   90.00
_cell.angle_gamma   90.00
#
_symmetry.space_group_name_H-M   'P 1'
#
loop_
_entity.id
_entity.type
_entity.pdbx_description
1 polymer ?
#
loop_
_entity_poly.entity_id
_entity_poly.type
_entity_poly.pdbx_seq_one_letter_code
_entity_poly.pdbx_strand_id
1 'polypeptide(L)'
;MSKQPEVLKQTELLNRLVLDRHTAEEVGRVVSLLLDPPAHRVMGLTCKSGFLGSKKRFFTWGQIETIGIDSIMLEVSPEEALTEKQESWDVLIGHEVWTDAGNKVGKLTDYLMNSETGNVINYLFSSNGWRGMVDGLYLLPPTAISSIGSKRIITLEALIQNSECYSEGLNQKFGQVAELLKEDYEKTLKHVETVRNLQQNVAEQVKDRTKVVTDTVKEKVSEVKTQLQDNSEPGITENKTAESNLDSESNTSSPKP
;
A
#
# COMPACT_ATOMS: atom_id res chain seq x y z
N MET A 1 -14.58 -19.16 -16.75
CA MET A 1 -14.71 -17.69 -16.62
C MET A 1 -13.63 -17.25 -15.65
N SER A 2 -12.70 -16.41 -16.08
CA SER A 2 -11.68 -15.85 -15.21
C SER A 2 -12.35 -14.95 -14.18
N LYS A 3 -12.40 -15.39 -12.93
CA LYS A 3 -12.71 -14.49 -11.82
C LYS A 3 -11.55 -13.50 -11.76
N GLN A 4 -11.84 -12.21 -11.92
CA GLN A 4 -10.81 -11.22 -11.66
C GLN A 4 -10.59 -11.17 -10.15
N PRO A 5 -9.32 -11.05 -9.69
CA PRO A 5 -9.05 -10.86 -8.28
C PRO A 5 -9.68 -9.54 -7.80
N GLU A 6 -10.76 -9.65 -7.05
CA GLU A 6 -11.43 -8.50 -6.45
C GLU A 6 -10.58 -7.98 -5.29
N VAL A 7 -10.33 -6.66 -5.28
CA VAL A 7 -9.68 -5.97 -4.16
C VAL A 7 -10.75 -5.58 -3.16
N LEU A 8 -10.64 -6.09 -1.94
CA LEU A 8 -11.63 -5.92 -0.89
C LEU A 8 -11.06 -5.12 0.29
N LYS A 9 -11.88 -4.28 0.92
CA LYS A 9 -11.56 -3.70 2.22
C LYS A 9 -11.81 -4.74 3.33
N GLN A 10 -11.00 -4.72 4.38
CA GLN A 10 -11.24 -5.56 5.56
C GLN A 10 -12.61 -5.30 6.17
N THR A 11 -13.03 -4.03 6.23
CA THR A 11 -14.34 -3.64 6.78
C THR A 11 -15.51 -4.15 5.96
N GLU A 12 -15.34 -4.31 4.64
CA GLU A 12 -16.39 -4.86 3.77
C GLU A 12 -16.68 -6.33 4.06
N LEU A 13 -15.70 -7.08 4.59
CA LEU A 13 -15.87 -8.49 4.95
C LEU A 13 -16.50 -8.69 6.32
N LEU A 14 -16.41 -7.69 7.21
CA LEU A 14 -17.01 -7.81 8.54
C LEU A 14 -18.52 -7.97 8.45
N ASN A 15 -19.07 -8.80 9.33
CA ASN A 15 -20.50 -9.09 9.44
C ASN A 15 -21.15 -9.73 8.19
N ARG A 16 -20.37 -10.06 7.14
CA ARG A 16 -20.86 -10.86 6.01
C ARG A 16 -21.31 -12.24 6.47
N LEU A 17 -22.34 -12.76 5.80
CA LEU A 17 -22.88 -14.09 6.04
C LEU A 17 -21.86 -15.14 5.59
N VAL A 18 -21.64 -16.17 6.40
CA VAL A 18 -20.78 -17.31 6.07
C VAL A 18 -21.66 -18.52 5.86
N LEU A 19 -21.53 -19.15 4.69
CA LEU A 19 -22.30 -20.31 4.28
C LEU A 19 -21.37 -21.51 4.03
N ASP A 20 -21.86 -22.68 4.40
CA ASP A 20 -21.23 -23.95 4.00
C ASP A 20 -21.50 -24.18 2.51
N ARG A 21 -20.46 -24.48 1.74
CA ARG A 21 -20.53 -24.73 0.30
C ARG A 21 -21.39 -25.93 -0.07
N HIS A 22 -21.35 -27.00 0.71
CA HIS A 22 -22.04 -28.25 0.41
C HIS A 22 -23.51 -28.22 0.81
N THR A 23 -23.81 -27.62 1.97
CA THR A 23 -25.17 -27.63 2.52
C THR A 23 -25.93 -26.33 2.27
N ALA A 24 -25.23 -25.25 1.92
CA ALA A 24 -25.77 -23.88 1.89
C ALA A 24 -26.34 -23.39 3.22
N GLU A 25 -26.05 -24.07 4.33
CA GLU A 25 -26.49 -23.68 5.66
C GLU A 25 -25.65 -22.51 6.20
N GLU A 26 -26.29 -21.68 7.05
CA GLU A 26 -25.59 -20.61 7.74
C GLU A 26 -24.60 -21.17 8.78
N VAL A 27 -23.33 -20.87 8.55
CA VAL A 27 -22.23 -21.14 9.49
C VAL A 27 -22.14 -20.02 10.51
N GLY A 28 -22.46 -18.78 10.12
CA GLY A 28 -22.51 -17.62 11.01
C GLY A 28 -22.16 -16.33 10.27
N ARG A 29 -21.59 -15.36 11.00
CA ARG A 29 -21.15 -14.07 10.44
C ARG A 29 -19.72 -13.74 10.81
N VAL A 30 -18.99 -13.14 9.88
CA VAL A 30 -17.59 -12.73 10.08
C VAL A 30 -17.48 -11.73 11.22
N VAL A 31 -16.55 -11.98 12.15
CA VAL A 31 -16.26 -11.10 13.30
C VAL A 31 -14.92 -10.42 13.13
N SER A 32 -13.91 -11.16 12.69
CA SER A 32 -12.57 -10.64 12.46
C SER A 32 -11.87 -11.41 11.35
N LEU A 33 -10.90 -10.75 10.73
CA LEU A 33 -9.92 -11.40 9.87
C LEU A 33 -8.63 -11.63 10.67
N LEU A 34 -7.96 -12.74 10.40
CA LEU A 34 -6.71 -13.13 11.04
C LEU A 34 -5.56 -12.68 10.13
N LEU A 35 -5.02 -11.50 10.41
CA LEU A 35 -3.87 -10.96 9.67
C LEU A 35 -2.58 -11.48 10.29
N ASP A 36 -1.68 -12.00 9.45
CA ASP A 36 -0.25 -12.20 9.75
C ASP A 36 0.49 -10.89 9.39
N PRO A 37 0.92 -10.09 10.38
CA PRO A 37 1.58 -8.82 10.10
C PRO A 37 2.94 -8.98 9.41
N PRO A 38 3.86 -9.88 9.85
CA PRO A 38 5.09 -10.15 9.11
C PRO A 38 4.89 -10.56 7.65
N ALA A 39 3.90 -11.39 7.35
CA ALA A 39 3.64 -11.85 5.99
C ALA A 39 2.75 -10.89 5.17
N HIS A 40 2.20 -9.86 5.80
CA HIS A 40 1.20 -8.96 5.21
C HIS A 40 0.06 -9.73 4.53
N ARG A 41 -0.47 -10.75 5.20
CA ARG A 41 -1.42 -11.69 4.60
C ARG A 41 -2.50 -12.11 5.57
N VAL A 42 -3.74 -12.13 5.10
CA VAL A 42 -4.87 -12.68 5.85
C VAL A 42 -4.82 -14.21 5.77
N MET A 43 -4.69 -14.84 6.93
CA MET A 43 -4.57 -16.29 7.11
C MET A 43 -5.90 -16.99 7.34
N GLY A 44 -6.95 -16.22 7.62
CA GLY A 44 -8.27 -16.76 7.85
C GLY A 44 -9.24 -15.73 8.40
N LEU A 45 -10.38 -16.22 8.86
CA LEU A 45 -11.42 -15.43 9.49
C LEU A 45 -11.99 -16.14 10.70
N THR A 46 -12.59 -15.36 11.59
CA THR A 46 -13.42 -15.86 12.67
C THR A 46 -14.87 -15.52 12.37
N CYS A 47 -15.77 -16.46 12.68
CA CYS A 47 -17.20 -16.20 12.60
C CYS A 47 -17.89 -16.59 13.89
N LYS A 48 -19.05 -15.97 14.13
CA LYS A 48 -19.94 -16.31 15.25
C LYS A 48 -21.31 -16.73 14.74
N SER A 49 -21.90 -17.73 15.38
CA SER A 49 -23.27 -18.20 15.12
C SER A 49 -24.14 -18.10 16.37
N GLY A 50 -25.46 -17.94 16.18
CA GLY A 50 -26.48 -18.01 17.23
C GLY A 50 -26.75 -16.69 17.97
N PHE A 51 -27.89 -16.64 18.67
CA PHE A 51 -28.45 -15.43 19.31
C PHE A 51 -27.57 -14.81 20.41
N LEU A 52 -26.64 -15.58 21.01
CA LEU A 52 -25.68 -15.10 22.01
C LEU A 52 -24.22 -15.10 21.53
N GLY A 53 -23.94 -15.43 20.27
CA GLY A 53 -22.57 -15.44 19.72
C GLY A 53 -21.59 -16.38 20.43
N SER A 54 -22.09 -17.41 21.12
CA SER A 54 -21.31 -18.29 22.01
C SER A 54 -20.45 -19.32 21.29
N LYS A 55 -20.67 -19.55 19.99
CA LYS A 55 -19.84 -20.43 19.17
C LYS A 55 -19.02 -19.60 18.20
N LYS A 56 -17.76 -19.35 18.54
CA LYS A 56 -16.75 -18.82 17.62
C LYS A 56 -16.15 -19.97 16.85
N ARG A 57 -16.08 -19.84 15.53
CA ARG A 57 -15.39 -20.78 14.64
C ARG A 57 -14.31 -20.04 13.88
N PHE A 58 -13.26 -20.78 13.56
CA PHE A 58 -12.09 -20.30 12.84
C PHE A 58 -12.01 -21.05 11.52
N PHE A 59 -11.73 -20.31 10.46
CA PHE A 59 -11.53 -20.87 9.12
C PHE A 59 -10.27 -20.27 8.51
N THR A 60 -9.43 -21.12 7.94
CA THR A 60 -8.24 -20.70 7.21
C THR A 60 -8.63 -20.06 5.88
N TRP A 61 -7.75 -19.24 5.32
CA TRP A 61 -8.01 -18.59 4.03
C TRP A 61 -8.18 -19.61 2.90
N GLY A 62 -7.51 -20.76 2.97
CA GLY A 62 -7.62 -21.84 1.99
C GLY A 62 -8.97 -22.55 1.98
N GLN A 63 -9.76 -22.46 3.05
CA GLN A 63 -11.13 -23.00 3.09
C GLN A 63 -12.15 -22.06 2.43
N ILE A 64 -11.77 -20.82 2.12
CA ILE A 64 -12.64 -19.84 1.46
C ILE A 64 -12.65 -20.10 -0.04
N GLU A 65 -13.82 -20.48 -0.54
CA GLU A 65 -14.02 -20.86 -1.95
C GLU A 65 -14.52 -19.68 -2.79
N THR A 66 -15.40 -18.87 -2.22
CA THR A 66 -15.94 -17.69 -2.91
C THR A 66 -16.30 -16.61 -1.92
N ILE A 67 -15.88 -15.39 -2.23
CA ILE A 67 -16.33 -14.17 -1.58
C ILE A 67 -17.30 -13.50 -2.55
N GLY A 68 -18.58 -13.51 -2.22
CA GLY A 68 -19.62 -12.76 -2.92
C GLY A 68 -19.90 -11.42 -2.24
N ILE A 69 -20.77 -10.62 -2.86
CA ILE A 69 -21.15 -9.28 -2.37
C ILE A 69 -21.70 -9.34 -0.94
N ASP A 70 -22.61 -10.29 -0.66
CA ASP A 70 -23.31 -10.39 0.63
C ASP A 70 -22.85 -11.54 1.52
N SER A 71 -22.21 -12.55 0.92
CA SER A 71 -21.85 -13.80 1.61
C SER A 71 -20.49 -14.35 1.21
N ILE A 72 -19.90 -15.11 2.12
CA ILE A 72 -18.68 -15.87 1.93
C ILE A 72 -19.07 -17.34 1.99
N MET A 73 -18.68 -18.10 0.97
CA MET A 73 -18.89 -19.53 0.89
C MET A 73 -17.57 -20.24 1.18
N LEU A 74 -17.60 -21.18 2.11
CA LEU A 74 -16.43 -21.95 2.53
C LEU A 74 -16.74 -23.44 2.66
N GLU A 75 -15.70 -24.25 2.64
CA GLU A 75 -15.81 -25.68 2.91
C GLU A 75 -15.64 -25.93 4.40
N VAL A 76 -16.69 -26.46 5.06
CA VAL A 76 -16.63 -26.82 6.47
C VAL A 76 -16.16 -28.27 6.58
N SER A 77 -14.87 -28.47 6.82
CA SER A 77 -14.35 -29.79 7.16
C SER A 77 -14.80 -30.18 8.59
N PRO A 78 -15.41 -31.36 8.80
CA PRO A 78 -15.84 -31.82 10.12
C PRO A 78 -14.72 -31.91 11.18
N GLU A 79 -13.46 -32.00 10.75
CA GLU A 79 -12.28 -32.15 11.61
C GLU A 79 -11.55 -30.83 11.92
N GLU A 80 -11.85 -29.71 11.26
CA GLU A 80 -10.95 -28.53 11.24
C GLU A 80 -11.55 -27.25 11.83
N ALA A 81 -12.66 -27.32 12.55
CA ALA A 81 -13.10 -26.20 13.38
C ALA A 81 -12.14 -26.09 14.58
N LEU A 82 -10.96 -25.52 14.35
CA LEU A 82 -9.93 -25.30 15.35
C LEU A 82 -10.55 -24.57 16.54
N THR A 83 -10.72 -25.32 17.63
CA THR A 83 -11.20 -24.76 18.88
C THR A 83 -10.00 -24.11 19.57
N GLU A 84 -9.96 -22.78 19.48
CA GLU A 84 -9.31 -21.82 20.38
C GLU A 84 -7.78 -21.79 20.53
N LYS A 85 -7.00 -22.71 19.95
CA LYS A 85 -5.56 -22.76 20.26
C LYS A 85 -4.65 -22.52 19.05
N GLN A 86 -4.59 -21.30 18.53
CA GLN A 86 -3.40 -20.86 17.79
C GLN A 86 -3.30 -19.33 17.71
N GLU A 87 -2.31 -18.81 18.43
CA GLU A 87 -1.64 -17.50 18.33
C GLU A 87 -2.52 -16.24 18.22
N SER A 88 -2.29 -15.29 19.13
CA SER A 88 -2.88 -13.97 19.08
C SER A 88 -2.42 -13.26 17.79
N TRP A 89 -3.19 -13.40 16.72
CA TRP A 89 -3.01 -12.58 15.54
C TRP A 89 -3.25 -11.12 15.93
N ASP A 90 -2.19 -10.30 15.84
CA ASP A 90 -2.20 -8.93 16.33
C ASP A 90 -3.19 -8.06 15.52
N VAL A 91 -4.05 -7.34 16.24
CA VAL A 91 -4.96 -6.39 15.64
C VAL A 91 -4.20 -5.11 15.31
N LEU A 92 -3.72 -4.98 14.08
CA LEU A 92 -3.07 -3.76 13.60
C LEU A 92 -4.03 -2.57 13.52
N ILE A 93 -5.32 -2.83 13.30
CA ILE A 93 -6.32 -1.78 13.19
C ILE A 93 -6.34 -0.96 14.48
N GLY A 94 -6.19 0.35 14.31
CA GLY A 94 -6.09 1.32 15.38
C GLY A 94 -4.68 1.56 15.93
N HIS A 95 -3.65 0.91 15.41
CA HIS A 95 -2.27 1.27 15.71
C HIS A 95 -1.94 2.67 15.19
N GLU A 96 -1.09 3.39 15.92
CA GLU A 96 -0.58 4.67 15.46
C GLU A 96 0.43 4.47 14.34
N VAL A 97 0.37 5.31 13.30
CA VAL A 97 1.36 5.32 12.22
C VAL A 97 2.39 6.38 12.52
N TRP A 98 3.65 5.95 12.64
CA TRP A 98 4.80 6.82 12.89
C TRP A 98 5.82 6.67 11.76
N THR A 99 6.59 7.72 11.53
CA THR A 99 7.77 7.65 10.66
C THR A 99 8.99 7.16 11.44
N ASP A 100 9.97 6.63 10.72
CA ASP A 100 11.33 6.35 11.19
C ASP A 100 12.08 7.61 11.66
N ALA A 101 11.65 8.80 11.23
CA ALA A 101 12.06 10.09 11.78
C ALA A 101 11.38 10.49 13.11
N GLY A 102 10.46 9.66 13.64
CA GLY A 102 9.80 9.89 14.92
C GLY A 102 8.58 10.81 14.88
N ASN A 103 8.04 11.12 13.70
CA ASN A 103 6.81 11.90 13.56
C ASN A 103 5.58 11.00 13.48
N LYS A 104 4.53 11.30 14.25
CA LYS A 104 3.22 10.65 14.11
C LYS A 104 2.52 11.18 12.86
N VAL A 105 2.12 10.27 11.99
CA VAL A 105 1.46 10.55 10.71
C VAL A 105 -0.06 10.38 10.81
N GLY A 106 -0.50 9.41 11.63
CA GLY A 106 -1.91 9.04 11.66
C GLY A 106 -2.22 7.80 12.49
N LYS A 107 -3.29 7.11 12.10
CA LYS A 107 -3.77 5.86 12.72
C LYS A 107 -4.23 4.88 11.65
N LEU A 108 -3.86 3.61 11.76
CA LEU A 108 -4.31 2.57 10.85
C LEU A 108 -5.81 2.33 11.04
N THR A 109 -6.58 2.31 9.96
CA THR A 109 -8.04 2.21 10.01
C THR A 109 -8.60 1.00 9.28
N ASP A 110 -7.92 0.54 8.23
CA ASP A 110 -8.40 -0.55 7.38
C ASP A 110 -7.21 -1.12 6.56
N TYR A 111 -7.46 -2.11 5.72
CA TYR A 111 -6.55 -2.56 4.67
C TYR A 111 -7.28 -3.13 3.46
N LEU A 112 -6.65 -2.99 2.31
CA LEU A 112 -7.05 -3.54 1.02
C LEU A 112 -6.35 -4.87 0.82
N MET A 113 -7.08 -5.90 0.43
CA MET A 113 -6.56 -7.24 0.23
C MET A 113 -7.02 -7.87 -1.08
N ASN A 114 -6.18 -8.73 -1.62
CA ASN A 114 -6.54 -9.60 -2.74
C ASN A 114 -7.45 -10.73 -2.23
N SER A 115 -8.69 -10.78 -2.74
CA SER A 115 -9.69 -11.78 -2.35
C SER A 115 -9.27 -13.23 -2.60
N GLU A 116 -8.43 -13.49 -3.59
CA GLU A 116 -8.00 -14.85 -3.93
C GLU A 116 -6.84 -15.31 -3.04
N THR A 117 -5.83 -14.47 -2.84
CA THR A 117 -4.60 -14.88 -2.15
C THR A 117 -4.61 -14.57 -0.65
N GLY A 118 -5.44 -13.62 -0.23
CA GLY A 118 -5.42 -13.06 1.12
C GLY A 118 -4.33 -12.01 1.34
N ASN A 119 -3.49 -11.71 0.33
CA ASN A 119 -2.39 -10.75 0.48
C ASN A 119 -2.93 -9.35 0.68
N VAL A 120 -2.35 -8.62 1.63
CA VAL A 120 -2.59 -7.18 1.80
C VAL A 120 -1.87 -6.44 0.69
N ILE A 121 -2.62 -5.64 -0.06
CA ILE A 121 -2.12 -4.80 -1.15
C ILE A 121 -1.67 -3.45 -0.59
N ASN A 122 -2.51 -2.85 0.26
CA ASN A 122 -2.24 -1.59 0.93
C ASN A 122 -2.95 -1.57 2.28
N TYR A 123 -2.34 -0.95 3.27
CA TYR A 123 -3.03 -0.50 4.46
C TYR A 123 -3.66 0.86 4.24
N LEU A 124 -4.71 1.18 4.99
CA LEU A 124 -5.32 2.50 5.03
C LEU A 124 -5.06 3.13 6.39
N PHE A 125 -4.58 4.38 6.39
CA PHE A 125 -4.44 5.16 7.61
C PHE A 125 -5.15 6.51 7.48
N SER A 126 -5.73 6.98 8.56
CA SER A 126 -6.27 8.34 8.65
C SER A 126 -5.16 9.31 9.04
N SER A 127 -5.00 10.39 8.27
CA SER A 127 -4.14 11.53 8.67
C SER A 127 -5.00 12.72 9.11
N ASN A 128 -4.43 13.54 10.00
CA ASN A 128 -5.05 14.75 10.54
C ASN A 128 -4.06 15.93 10.45
N GLY A 129 -3.71 16.35 9.23
CA GLY A 129 -2.87 17.52 9.02
C GLY A 129 -1.34 17.31 9.08
N TRP A 130 -0.85 16.09 8.85
CA TRP A 130 0.60 15.85 8.85
C TRP A 130 1.30 16.41 7.60
N ARG A 131 2.27 17.32 7.78
CA ARG A 131 3.08 17.92 6.69
C ARG A 131 2.28 18.41 5.47
N GLY A 132 1.14 19.05 5.71
CA GLY A 132 0.31 19.59 4.62
C GLY A 132 -0.58 18.54 3.93
N MET A 133 -0.57 17.28 4.40
CA MET A 133 -1.64 16.34 4.08
C MET A 133 -2.96 16.89 4.59
N VAL A 134 -3.99 16.80 3.75
CA VAL A 134 -5.36 17.10 4.14
C VAL A 134 -5.89 15.97 5.03
N ASP A 135 -6.94 16.26 5.79
CA ASP A 135 -7.63 15.23 6.55
C ASP A 135 -8.26 14.22 5.60
N GLY A 136 -7.94 12.94 5.77
CA GLY A 136 -8.36 11.90 4.84
C GLY A 136 -7.78 10.53 5.14
N LEU A 137 -8.15 9.56 4.29
CA LEU A 137 -7.58 8.22 4.29
C LEU A 137 -6.48 8.15 3.24
N TYR A 138 -5.38 7.49 3.57
CA TYR A 138 -4.20 7.42 2.73
C TYR A 138 -3.71 5.98 2.60
N LEU A 139 -3.15 5.66 1.43
CA LEU A 139 -2.54 4.37 1.15
C LEU A 139 -1.19 4.25 1.84
N LEU A 140 -0.96 3.12 2.50
CA LEU A 140 0.32 2.72 3.06
C LEU A 140 0.70 1.34 2.50
N PRO A 141 1.66 1.25 1.56
CA PRO A 141 2.08 -0.03 1.04
C PRO A 141 2.80 -0.83 2.13
N PRO A 142 2.66 -2.17 2.16
CA PRO A 142 3.36 -3.03 3.11
C PRO A 142 4.87 -2.79 3.14
N THR A 143 5.49 -2.52 1.98
CA THR A 143 6.92 -2.25 1.84
C THR A 143 7.40 -0.98 2.54
N ALA A 144 6.48 -0.06 2.89
CA ALA A 144 6.81 1.12 3.66
C ALA A 144 6.85 0.86 5.17
N ILE A 145 6.35 -0.28 5.66
CA ILE A 145 6.36 -0.62 7.08
C ILE A 145 7.75 -1.18 7.42
N SER A 146 8.49 -0.47 8.28
CA SER A 146 9.82 -0.89 8.73
C SER A 146 9.75 -1.75 9.99
N SER A 147 8.77 -1.49 10.87
CA SER A 147 8.54 -2.32 12.05
C SER A 147 7.10 -2.20 12.57
N ILE A 148 6.65 -3.26 13.25
CA ILE A 148 5.34 -3.34 13.87
C ILE A 148 5.57 -3.59 15.37
N GLY A 149 5.10 -2.67 16.21
CA GLY A 149 5.09 -2.81 17.66
C GLY A 149 3.67 -2.96 18.20
N SER A 150 3.53 -3.13 19.50
CA SER A 150 2.26 -3.48 20.16
C SER A 150 1.14 -2.42 20.10
N LYS A 151 1.47 -1.17 19.72
CA LYS A 151 0.50 -0.05 19.59
C LYS A 151 0.79 0.88 18.41
N ARG A 152 1.89 0.65 17.70
CA ARG A 152 2.37 1.55 16.64
C ARG A 152 3.04 0.77 15.54
N ILE A 153 2.93 1.29 14.32
CA ILE A 153 3.72 0.86 13.17
C ILE A 153 4.69 1.99 12.83
N ILE A 154 5.94 1.62 12.56
CA ILE A 154 6.96 2.54 12.07
C ILE A 154 7.05 2.37 10.55
N THR A 155 7.10 3.49 9.84
CA THR A 155 7.09 3.56 8.39
C THR A 155 8.25 4.39 7.88
N LEU A 156 8.71 4.12 6.66
CA LEU A 156 9.73 4.93 6.02
C LEU A 156 9.16 6.27 5.60
N GLU A 157 9.68 7.36 6.14
CA GLU A 157 9.17 8.71 5.87
C GLU A 157 9.14 9.03 4.37
N ALA A 158 10.16 8.63 3.62
CA ALA A 158 10.26 8.90 2.19
C ALA A 158 9.12 8.30 1.36
N LEU A 159 8.53 7.18 1.81
CA LEU A 159 7.44 6.50 1.11
C LEU A 159 6.07 7.04 1.53
N ILE A 160 5.93 7.52 2.77
CA ILE A 160 4.63 8.00 3.27
C ILE A 160 4.37 9.47 2.92
N GLN A 161 5.40 10.30 2.70
CA GLN A 161 5.21 11.71 2.30
C GLN A 161 4.43 11.87 0.99
N ASN A 162 4.55 10.89 0.09
CA ASN A 162 3.88 10.88 -1.21
C ASN A 162 2.73 9.87 -1.24
N SER A 163 2.20 9.45 -0.08
CA SER A 163 1.07 8.55 -0.01
C SER A 163 -0.14 9.13 -0.74
N GLU A 164 -0.74 8.31 -1.60
CA GLU A 164 -1.95 8.69 -2.33
C GLU A 164 -3.14 8.73 -1.38
N CYS A 165 -3.97 9.76 -1.52
CA CYS A 165 -5.25 9.83 -0.84
C CYS A 165 -6.18 8.75 -1.41
N TYR A 166 -6.76 7.95 -0.53
CA TYR A 166 -7.70 6.91 -0.88
C TYR A 166 -9.10 7.50 -1.11
N SER A 167 -9.66 7.27 -2.28
CA SER A 167 -11.08 7.50 -2.57
C SER A 167 -11.75 6.21 -3.03
N GLU A 168 -13.03 6.05 -2.70
CA GLU A 168 -13.83 4.93 -3.19
C GLU A 168 -13.86 4.98 -4.73
N GLY A 169 -13.42 3.90 -5.39
CA GLY A 169 -13.19 3.83 -6.84
C GLY A 169 -11.74 3.53 -7.25
N LEU A 170 -10.73 3.79 -6.41
CA LEU A 170 -9.36 3.34 -6.69
C LEU A 170 -9.20 1.82 -6.60
N ASN A 171 -9.98 1.14 -5.74
CA ASN A 171 -10.00 -0.31 -5.59
C ASN A 171 -10.27 -1.06 -6.91
N GLN A 172 -11.09 -0.49 -7.80
CA GLN A 172 -11.34 -1.07 -9.14
C GLN A 172 -10.10 -1.03 -10.05
N LYS A 173 -9.22 -0.03 -9.88
CA LYS A 173 -7.96 0.06 -10.64
C LYS A 173 -6.90 -0.89 -10.09
N PHE A 174 -6.87 -1.11 -8.77
CA PHE A 174 -5.95 -2.07 -8.16
C PHE A 174 -6.23 -3.53 -8.57
N GLY A 175 -7.49 -3.92 -8.77
CA GLY A 175 -7.84 -5.24 -9.31
C GLY A 175 -7.21 -5.50 -10.68
N GLN A 176 -7.25 -4.49 -11.56
CA GLN A 176 -6.65 -4.56 -12.89
C GLN A 176 -5.11 -4.62 -12.85
N VAL A 177 -4.47 -3.83 -11.96
CA VAL A 177 -3.00 -3.84 -11.82
C VAL A 177 -2.48 -5.14 -11.18
N ALA A 178 -3.21 -5.71 -10.23
CA ALA A 178 -2.84 -6.98 -9.60
C ALA A 178 -2.84 -8.15 -10.61
N GLU A 179 -3.76 -8.14 -11.58
CA GLU A 179 -3.81 -9.13 -12.66
C GLU A 179 -2.57 -9.02 -13.58
N LEU A 180 -2.17 -7.78 -13.93
CA LEU A 180 -0.95 -7.53 -14.71
C LEU A 180 0.33 -7.97 -13.97
N LEU A 181 0.41 -7.74 -12.66
CA LEU A 181 1.57 -8.15 -11.86
C LEU A 181 1.62 -9.67 -11.61
N LYS A 182 0.48 -10.37 -11.52
CA LYS A 182 0.44 -11.84 -11.44
C LYS A 182 1.10 -12.48 -12.67
N GLU A 183 0.84 -11.95 -13.87
CA GLU A 183 1.44 -12.47 -15.10
C GLU A 183 2.96 -12.31 -15.14
N ASP A 184 3.50 -11.23 -14.58
CA ASP A 184 4.95 -10.97 -14.57
C ASP A 184 5.68 -11.62 -13.39
N TYR A 185 5.03 -11.82 -12.23
CA TYR A 185 5.61 -12.52 -11.08
C TYR A 185 5.83 -14.01 -11.35
N GLU A 186 4.85 -14.69 -11.97
CA GLU A 186 4.96 -16.08 -12.44
C GLU A 186 6.10 -16.27 -13.46
N LYS A 187 6.31 -15.27 -14.35
CA LYS A 187 7.43 -15.28 -15.31
C LYS A 187 8.78 -15.04 -14.64
N THR A 188 8.81 -14.24 -13.58
CA THR A 188 10.05 -13.91 -12.85
C THR A 188 10.54 -15.09 -12.03
N LEU A 189 9.66 -15.88 -11.40
CA LEU A 189 10.06 -17.11 -10.68
C LEU A 189 10.63 -18.18 -11.63
N LYS A 190 10.11 -18.29 -12.86
CA LYS A 190 10.66 -19.19 -13.89
C LYS A 190 12.00 -18.71 -14.47
N HIS A 191 12.30 -17.42 -14.40
CA HIS A 191 13.57 -16.86 -14.91
C HIS A 191 14.75 -16.99 -13.92
N VAL A 192 14.48 -17.17 -12.62
CA VAL A 192 15.55 -17.37 -11.62
C VAL A 192 16.22 -18.74 -11.76
N GLU A 193 15.50 -19.77 -12.24
CA GLU A 193 16.08 -21.09 -12.52
C GLU A 193 16.93 -21.10 -13.81
N THR A 194 16.65 -20.22 -14.77
CA THR A 194 17.44 -20.10 -16.01
C THR A 194 18.70 -19.25 -15.84
N VAL A 195 18.70 -18.28 -14.93
CA VAL A 195 19.92 -17.50 -14.60
C VAL A 195 20.93 -18.33 -13.77
N ARG A 196 20.47 -19.31 -12.97
CA ARG A 196 21.37 -20.20 -12.21
C ARG A 196 22.22 -21.11 -13.10
N ASN A 197 21.77 -21.41 -14.33
CA ASN A 197 22.46 -22.30 -15.26
C ASN A 197 23.40 -21.58 -16.26
N LEU A 198 23.52 -20.24 -16.19
CA LEU A 198 24.38 -19.46 -17.08
C LEU A 198 25.74 -19.06 -16.46
N GLN A 199 26.06 -19.56 -15.25
CA GLN A 199 27.29 -19.22 -14.53
C GLN A 199 28.44 -20.24 -14.67
N GLN A 200 28.29 -21.30 -15.47
CA GLN A 200 29.34 -22.33 -15.60
C GLN A 200 30.20 -22.26 -16.87
N ASN A 201 30.04 -21.31 -17.81
CA ASN A 201 30.87 -21.29 -19.03
C ASN A 201 31.36 -19.91 -19.52
N VAL A 202 31.45 -18.89 -18.66
CA VAL A 202 31.97 -17.55 -19.06
C VAL A 202 33.26 -17.18 -18.31
N ALA A 203 34.19 -18.13 -18.17
CA ALA A 203 35.51 -17.87 -17.58
C ALA A 203 36.67 -17.85 -18.61
N GLU A 204 36.44 -18.19 -19.89
CA GLU A 204 37.55 -18.34 -20.86
C GLU A 204 37.49 -17.50 -22.15
N GLN A 205 36.50 -16.60 -22.33
CA GLN A 205 36.41 -15.79 -23.56
C GLN A 205 36.25 -14.28 -23.33
N VAL A 206 36.79 -13.75 -22.23
CA VAL A 206 36.96 -12.30 -22.04
C VAL A 206 38.44 -11.94 -22.12
N LYS A 207 39.05 -12.24 -23.26
CA LYS A 207 40.25 -11.56 -23.74
C LYS A 207 40.02 -11.23 -25.21
N ASP A 208 40.06 -9.94 -25.50
CA ASP A 208 39.97 -9.33 -26.82
C ASP A 208 38.58 -9.30 -27.48
N ARG A 209 37.77 -8.31 -27.06
CA ARG A 209 37.09 -7.31 -27.92
C ARG A 209 36.04 -6.54 -27.09
N THR A 210 36.35 -5.33 -26.64
CA THR A 210 35.92 -4.04 -27.25
C THR A 210 34.69 -3.50 -26.50
N LYS A 211 34.84 -2.47 -25.64
CA LYS A 211 34.90 -1.05 -26.01
C LYS A 211 33.79 -0.58 -26.98
N VAL A 212 32.51 -0.87 -26.74
CA VAL A 212 31.39 -0.10 -27.33
C VAL A 212 30.16 -0.14 -26.42
N VAL A 213 30.20 0.49 -25.25
CA VAL A 213 28.97 0.99 -24.57
C VAL A 213 29.37 2.19 -23.72
N THR A 214 29.89 3.25 -24.34
CA THR A 214 30.15 4.52 -23.64
C THR A 214 29.51 5.73 -24.32
N ASP A 215 28.98 5.58 -25.53
CA ASP A 215 28.50 6.75 -26.30
C ASP A 215 26.97 6.81 -26.50
N THR A 216 26.22 5.73 -26.27
CA THR A 216 24.75 5.74 -26.49
C THR A 216 23.93 6.25 -25.29
N VAL A 217 24.55 6.40 -24.12
CA VAL A 217 23.88 6.95 -22.92
C VAL A 217 24.03 8.48 -22.83
N LYS A 218 24.98 9.08 -23.55
CA LYS A 218 25.19 10.54 -23.55
C LYS A 218 24.22 11.31 -24.44
N GLU A 219 23.60 10.67 -25.42
CA GLU A 219 22.72 11.36 -26.36
C GLU A 219 21.30 11.56 -25.79
N LYS A 220 20.79 10.60 -24.99
CA LYS A 220 19.43 10.71 -24.40
C LYS A 220 19.33 11.60 -23.16
N VAL A 221 20.45 11.97 -22.53
CA VAL A 221 20.48 12.92 -21.40
C VAL A 221 20.44 14.38 -21.90
N SER A 222 20.76 14.61 -23.18
CA SER A 222 20.83 15.95 -23.77
C SER A 222 19.50 16.47 -24.31
N GLU A 223 18.54 15.59 -24.64
CA GLU A 223 17.22 16.00 -25.16
C GLU A 223 16.20 16.37 -24.07
N VAL A 224 16.35 15.87 -22.84
CA VAL A 224 15.41 16.15 -21.75
C VAL A 224 15.70 17.49 -21.04
N LYS A 225 16.89 18.05 -21.21
CA LYS A 225 17.25 19.35 -20.59
C LYS A 225 16.70 20.56 -21.36
N THR A 226 16.34 20.40 -22.63
CA THR A 226 15.91 21.51 -23.50
C THR A 226 14.40 21.79 -23.44
N GLN A 227 13.59 20.91 -22.83
CA GLN A 227 12.12 21.10 -22.75
C GLN A 227 11.61 21.61 -21.39
N LEU A 228 12.50 21.96 -20.46
CA LEU A 228 12.13 22.65 -19.20
C LEU A 228 12.69 24.09 -19.13
N GLN A 229 13.20 24.60 -20.24
CA GLN A 229 13.79 25.95 -20.33
C GLN A 229 13.28 26.68 -21.59
N ASP A 230 11.98 26.61 -21.87
CA ASP A 230 11.32 27.45 -22.89
C ASP A 230 9.97 27.98 -22.39
N ASN A 231 9.97 28.54 -21.18
CA ASN A 231 8.90 29.41 -20.69
C ASN A 231 9.41 30.32 -19.57
N SER A 232 10.52 31.02 -19.81
CA SER A 232 10.94 32.18 -19.02
C SER A 232 12.06 32.90 -19.78
N GLU A 233 11.73 33.81 -20.70
CA GLU A 233 12.64 34.92 -20.98
C GLU A 233 11.89 36.23 -21.27
N PRO A 234 12.56 37.38 -21.00
CA PRO A 234 11.96 38.64 -20.60
C PRO A 234 11.92 39.66 -21.75
N GLY A 235 10.93 40.55 -21.73
CA GLY A 235 10.90 41.73 -22.59
C GLY A 235 11.34 42.98 -21.81
N ILE A 236 12.55 43.47 -22.09
CA ILE A 236 12.99 44.83 -21.74
C ILE A 236 12.81 45.71 -22.98
N THR A 237 12.19 46.89 -22.82
CA THR A 237 12.63 48.08 -23.58
C THR A 237 12.38 49.35 -22.75
N GLU A 238 13.50 50.00 -22.40
CA GLU A 238 13.82 51.43 -22.22
C GLU A 238 12.76 52.46 -22.71
N ASN A 239 12.64 53.71 -22.23
CA ASN A 239 13.51 54.64 -21.50
C ASN A 239 12.66 55.87 -21.07
N LYS A 240 13.08 56.65 -20.05
CA LYS A 240 13.17 58.15 -20.00
C LYS A 240 12.98 58.77 -18.59
N THR A 241 14.13 59.15 -18.02
CA THR A 241 14.49 60.38 -17.28
C THR A 241 13.39 61.25 -16.63
N ALA A 242 13.48 61.48 -15.31
CA ALA A 242 13.55 62.81 -14.70
C ALA A 242 13.96 62.73 -13.21
N GLU A 243 14.88 63.62 -12.85
CA GLU A 243 15.44 63.89 -11.52
C GLU A 243 14.39 64.44 -10.54
N SER A 244 14.57 64.22 -9.23
CA SER A 244 14.78 65.31 -8.26
C SER A 244 14.94 64.79 -6.83
N ASN A 245 15.83 65.45 -6.11
CA ASN A 245 16.39 65.17 -4.79
C ASN A 245 15.47 65.42 -3.58
N LEU A 246 16.05 65.07 -2.41
CA LEU A 246 15.99 65.71 -1.07
C LEU A 246 15.06 65.07 -0.02
N ASP A 247 15.75 64.60 1.04
CA ASP A 247 15.55 64.93 2.47
C ASP A 247 14.19 64.57 3.11
N SER A 248 14.05 64.11 4.36
CA SER A 248 14.89 64.13 5.56
C SER A 248 14.13 63.36 6.68
N GLU A 249 14.89 62.86 7.65
CA GLU A 249 14.55 62.77 9.10
C GLU A 249 13.42 61.82 9.55
N SER A 250 13.71 60.81 10.40
CA SER A 250 13.80 60.85 11.88
C SER A 250 12.46 61.26 12.54
N ASN A 251 11.91 60.66 13.59
CA ASN A 251 12.49 59.95 14.72
C ASN A 251 11.35 59.29 15.52
N THR A 252 11.67 58.17 16.19
CA THR A 252 11.21 57.66 17.50
C THR A 252 9.86 58.13 18.11
N SER A 253 9.14 57.19 18.73
CA SER A 253 9.18 56.96 20.20
C SER A 253 7.82 56.47 20.74
N SER A 254 7.81 55.25 21.29
CA SER A 254 6.85 54.78 22.30
C SER A 254 6.94 55.67 23.58
N PRO A 255 6.02 55.65 24.58
CA PRO A 255 5.63 54.43 25.31
C PRO A 255 4.18 54.38 25.87
N LYS A 256 3.90 53.20 26.42
CA LYS A 256 2.78 52.75 27.28
C LYS A 256 2.35 53.72 28.41
N PRO A 257 1.15 53.57 28.99
CA PRO A 257 0.83 52.49 29.96
C PRO A 257 -0.21 51.47 29.49
#